data_AF-A0A7X0P5C7-F1
#
_entry.id   AF-A0A7X0P5C7-F1
#
_cell.length_a   1.000
_cell.length_b   1.000
_cell.length_c   1.000
_cell.angle_alpha   90.00
_cell.angle_beta   90.00
_cell.angle_gamma   90.00
#
_symmetry.space_group_name_H-M   'P 1'
#
loop_
_entity.id
_entity.type
_entity.pdbx_description
1 polymer ?
#
loop_
_entity_poly.entity_id
_entity_poly.type
_entity_poly.pdbx_seq_one_letter_code
_entity_poly.pdbx_strand_id
1 'polypeptide(L)'
;MSIFEPSEGTLVVVPSLSLPQDELRRITGARSYEERLLFLLLTLREPGVKVVYLSSAPVDPDIIDYYFAFLPDPDDAAKRLTLISLDDPWSQPLTRTLLDRPDVIEQLRAAIDGDAWLVPFVLSELEEELASLLNVPLYGPATSLSYYGSKSGAREVGHEAGVPMARGFGDIRSELQIEEAVEALPGERVIVKLNDAYSGLGNAIVTKADRSLVNFSAAGETWADYLRKIRERGAVVEEFIEHRPLYYPSALAQITPGGQAQVLATHDQVLGGLNGHVYQGCTFPAAPEYRAEVGESAARIAGVLAERGVVGLFGMDFFALKADAGYAALLCEINLRIGGTTHPFGAAVLTTGARYDPATGQLMSGDQPKFYTATDNCASGCLRGRTPGEVMRTADRLGLGFDAERRTGNVFHLLGAIPEHGKLGFTSIGDSREEADELHALTRRLLCGP
;
A
#
# COMPACT_ATOMS: atom_id res chain seq x y z
N MET A 1 19.09 -5.92 3.48
CA MET A 1 18.13 -6.88 2.88
C MET A 1 16.84 -6.12 2.59
N SER A 2 16.49 -6.00 1.31
CA SER A 2 15.27 -5.34 0.81
C SER A 2 14.52 -6.32 -0.07
N ILE A 3 13.18 -6.35 0.01
CA ILE A 3 12.39 -7.22 -0.88
C ILE A 3 12.44 -6.78 -2.35
N PHE A 4 12.93 -5.55 -2.63
CA PHE A 4 13.13 -5.05 -3.99
C PHE A 4 14.51 -5.39 -4.56
N GLU A 5 15.47 -5.75 -3.71
CA GLU A 5 16.84 -6.10 -4.13
C GLU A 5 17.34 -7.34 -3.35
N PRO A 6 16.64 -8.49 -3.43
CA PRO A 6 17.16 -9.73 -2.87
C PRO A 6 18.34 -10.24 -3.71
N SER A 7 19.42 -10.69 -3.06
CA SER A 7 20.58 -11.26 -3.77
C SER A 7 20.46 -12.77 -3.96
N GLU A 8 19.86 -13.47 -3.01
CA GLU A 8 19.68 -14.92 -2.99
C GLU A 8 18.57 -15.33 -2.02
N GLY A 9 18.18 -16.60 -2.06
CA GLY A 9 17.21 -17.19 -1.12
C GLY A 9 15.78 -17.22 -1.64
N THR A 10 14.88 -17.77 -0.83
CA THR A 10 13.48 -18.01 -1.19
C THR A 10 12.56 -16.97 -0.58
N LEU A 11 11.86 -16.19 -1.42
CA LEU A 11 10.78 -15.31 -0.98
C LEU A 11 9.49 -16.12 -0.90
N VAL A 12 8.99 -16.33 0.32
CA VAL A 12 7.66 -16.92 0.54
C VAL A 12 6.64 -15.79 0.60
N VAL A 13 5.99 -15.52 -0.54
CA VAL A 13 5.06 -14.40 -0.69
C VAL A 13 3.67 -14.82 -0.21
N VAL A 14 3.19 -14.15 0.83
CA VAL A 14 1.91 -14.44 1.48
C VAL A 14 1.01 -13.22 1.35
N PRO A 15 0.23 -13.10 0.26
CA PRO A 15 -0.57 -11.91 -0.01
C PRO A 15 -1.90 -11.92 0.77
N SER A 16 -1.92 -12.53 1.96
CA SER A 16 -3.08 -12.65 2.84
C SER A 16 -3.59 -11.27 3.27
N LEU A 17 -4.89 -11.05 3.13
CA LEU A 17 -5.57 -9.84 3.55
C LEU A 17 -6.16 -10.03 4.97
N SER A 18 -5.31 -10.24 5.97
CA SER A 18 -5.68 -10.33 7.40
C SER A 18 -6.03 -8.97 8.01
N LEU A 19 -6.91 -8.23 7.31
CA LEU A 19 -7.47 -6.92 7.70
C LEU A 19 -8.93 -7.09 8.19
N PRO A 20 -9.56 -6.05 8.80
CA PRO A 20 -10.98 -6.09 9.11
C PRO A 20 -11.86 -6.48 7.90
N GLN A 21 -12.50 -7.64 7.99
CA GLN A 21 -13.16 -8.30 6.85
C GLN A 21 -14.48 -7.62 6.43
N ASP A 22 -15.16 -6.95 7.35
CA ASP A 22 -16.37 -6.18 7.08
C ASP A 22 -16.10 -4.98 6.15
N GLU A 23 -14.94 -4.34 6.32
CA GLU A 23 -14.49 -3.26 5.47
C GLU A 23 -14.00 -3.79 4.10
N LEU A 24 -13.30 -4.94 4.04
CA LEU A 24 -12.76 -5.51 2.78
C LEU A 24 -13.89 -5.90 1.81
N ARG A 25 -14.98 -6.46 2.34
CA ARG A 25 -16.16 -6.85 1.56
C ARG A 25 -16.83 -5.68 0.83
N ARG A 26 -16.53 -4.43 1.20
CA ARG A 26 -17.06 -3.22 0.53
C ARG A 26 -16.23 -2.83 -0.70
N ILE A 27 -15.07 -3.44 -0.91
CA ILE A 27 -14.17 -3.12 -2.01
C ILE A 27 -14.38 -4.11 -3.16
N THR A 28 -14.81 -3.60 -4.31
CA THR A 28 -14.97 -4.43 -5.52
C THR A 28 -13.64 -4.99 -6.00
N GLY A 29 -13.61 -6.31 -6.22
CA GLY A 29 -12.42 -7.03 -6.71
C GLY A 29 -11.28 -7.10 -5.70
N ALA A 30 -11.56 -6.93 -4.40
CA ALA A 30 -10.51 -6.94 -3.40
C ALA A 30 -9.75 -8.29 -3.31
N ARG A 31 -10.27 -9.38 -3.91
CA ARG A 31 -9.63 -10.70 -3.89
C ARG A 31 -8.34 -10.62 -4.68
N SER A 32 -8.46 -9.98 -5.84
CA SER A 32 -7.36 -9.75 -6.74
C SER A 32 -6.31 -8.82 -6.14
N TYR A 33 -6.52 -8.20 -4.97
CA TYR A 33 -5.41 -7.52 -4.27
C TYR A 33 -4.32 -8.50 -3.86
N GLU A 34 -4.60 -9.80 -3.84
CA GLU A 34 -3.54 -10.81 -3.75
C GLU A 34 -2.49 -10.58 -4.84
N GLU A 35 -2.89 -10.17 -6.05
CA GLU A 35 -2.00 -9.91 -7.19
C GLU A 35 -1.16 -8.64 -7.06
N ARG A 36 -1.38 -7.79 -6.04
CA ARG A 36 -0.53 -6.62 -5.80
C ARG A 36 0.90 -6.97 -5.42
N LEU A 37 1.19 -8.21 -5.02
CA LEU A 37 2.54 -8.67 -4.76
C LEU A 37 3.18 -9.41 -5.94
N LEU A 38 2.48 -9.59 -7.08
CA LEU A 38 3.06 -10.26 -8.25
C LEU A 38 4.24 -9.50 -8.86
N PHE A 39 4.42 -8.20 -8.56
CA PHE A 39 5.66 -7.50 -8.94
C PHE A 39 6.90 -8.17 -8.35
N LEU A 40 6.80 -8.91 -7.24
CA LEU A 40 7.92 -9.68 -6.68
C LEU A 40 8.37 -10.82 -7.59
N LEU A 41 7.58 -11.26 -8.57
CA LEU A 41 8.07 -12.20 -9.58
C LEU A 41 9.22 -11.59 -10.40
N LEU A 42 9.31 -10.27 -10.50
CA LEU A 42 10.39 -9.58 -11.19
C LEU A 42 11.75 -9.74 -10.49
N THR A 43 11.78 -10.14 -9.20
CA THR A 43 13.03 -10.45 -8.49
C THR A 43 13.67 -11.75 -8.99
N LEU A 44 12.93 -12.59 -9.72
CA LEU A 44 13.48 -13.77 -10.39
C LEU A 44 14.51 -13.41 -11.47
N ARG A 45 14.70 -12.13 -11.82
CA ARG A 45 15.86 -11.67 -12.57
C ARG A 45 17.19 -12.09 -11.94
N GLU A 46 17.23 -12.16 -10.60
CA GLU A 46 18.41 -12.59 -9.86
C GLU A 46 18.47 -14.13 -9.83
N PRO A 47 19.54 -14.76 -10.36
CA PRO A 47 19.61 -16.22 -10.48
C PRO A 47 19.58 -16.97 -9.14
N GLY A 48 20.05 -16.34 -8.07
CA GLY A 48 20.07 -16.91 -6.71
C GLY A 48 18.72 -16.86 -5.99
N VAL A 49 17.71 -16.18 -6.56
CA VAL A 49 16.43 -15.94 -5.92
C VAL A 49 15.39 -16.97 -6.36
N LYS A 50 14.62 -17.49 -5.42
CA LYS A 50 13.43 -18.32 -5.68
C LYS A 50 12.20 -17.62 -5.13
N VAL A 51 11.03 -17.87 -5.71
CA VAL A 51 9.76 -17.31 -5.23
C VAL A 51 8.76 -18.43 -5.04
N VAL A 52 8.18 -18.53 -3.84
CA VAL A 52 7.00 -19.32 -3.57
C VAL A 52 5.84 -18.35 -3.39
N TYR A 53 4.87 -18.38 -4.29
CA TYR A 53 3.71 -17.48 -4.26
C TYR A 53 2.46 -18.22 -3.81
N LEU A 54 1.83 -17.75 -2.74
CA LEU A 54 0.57 -18.29 -2.25
C LEU A 54 -0.62 -17.49 -2.80
N SER A 55 -1.72 -18.18 -3.10
CA SER A 55 -2.97 -17.52 -3.50
C SER A 55 -4.20 -18.32 -3.07
N SER A 56 -5.32 -17.62 -2.93
CA SER A 56 -6.62 -18.23 -2.62
C SER A 56 -7.17 -19.08 -3.76
N ALA A 57 -6.81 -18.71 -4.99
CA ALA A 57 -7.23 -19.36 -6.23
C ALA A 57 -6.07 -19.32 -7.24
N PRO A 58 -6.08 -20.18 -8.29
CA PRO A 58 -5.01 -20.21 -9.26
C PRO A 58 -4.85 -18.86 -9.97
N VAL A 59 -3.61 -18.38 -10.06
CA VAL A 59 -3.29 -17.21 -10.89
C VAL A 59 -3.35 -17.64 -12.36
N ASP A 60 -4.02 -16.84 -13.19
CA ASP A 60 -4.15 -17.12 -14.62
C ASP A 60 -2.76 -17.21 -15.28
N PRO A 61 -2.45 -18.27 -16.06
CA PRO A 61 -1.16 -18.42 -16.73
C PRO A 61 -0.77 -17.22 -17.60
N ASP A 62 -1.73 -16.56 -18.27
CA ASP A 62 -1.44 -15.37 -19.08
C ASP A 62 -0.88 -14.20 -18.22
N ILE A 63 -1.21 -14.16 -16.93
CA ILE A 63 -0.66 -13.17 -15.98
C ILE A 63 0.79 -13.52 -15.64
N ILE A 64 1.10 -14.81 -15.45
CA ILE A 64 2.47 -15.26 -15.17
C ILE A 64 3.36 -14.99 -16.38
N ASP A 65 2.90 -15.36 -17.58
CA ASP A 65 3.60 -15.09 -18.84
C ASP A 65 3.85 -13.58 -19.04
N TYR A 66 2.88 -12.74 -18.67
CA TYR A 66 3.05 -11.29 -18.68
C TYR A 66 4.22 -10.81 -17.80
N TYR A 67 4.32 -11.28 -16.56
CA TYR A 67 5.45 -10.91 -15.69
C TYR A 67 6.78 -11.50 -16.16
N PHE A 68 6.77 -12.73 -16.68
CA PHE A 68 7.96 -13.37 -17.24
C PHE A 68 8.51 -12.65 -18.45
N ALA A 69 7.68 -11.98 -19.25
CA ALA A 69 8.14 -11.18 -20.39
C ALA A 69 9.07 -10.01 -20.01
N PHE A 70 9.12 -9.59 -18.74
CA PHE A 70 10.06 -8.58 -18.23
C PHE A 70 11.43 -9.15 -17.84
N LEU A 71 11.55 -10.47 -17.76
CA LEU A 71 12.73 -11.16 -17.27
C LEU A 71 13.70 -11.49 -18.42
N PRO A 72 15.02 -11.45 -18.17
CA PRO A 72 16.02 -11.77 -19.19
C PRO A 72 16.01 -13.24 -19.61
N ASP A 73 15.65 -14.15 -18.69
CA ASP A 73 15.55 -15.59 -18.92
C ASP A 73 14.25 -16.13 -18.28
N PRO A 74 13.12 -16.09 -19.02
CA PRO A 74 11.83 -16.62 -18.56
C PRO A 74 11.87 -18.11 -18.22
N ASP A 75 12.61 -18.91 -18.98
CA ASP A 75 12.67 -20.37 -18.80
C ASP A 75 13.40 -20.76 -17.51
N ASP A 76 14.45 -20.02 -17.16
CA ASP A 76 15.12 -20.18 -15.87
C ASP A 76 14.25 -19.66 -14.70
N ALA A 77 13.63 -18.50 -14.87
CA ALA A 77 12.72 -17.95 -13.86
C ALA A 77 11.55 -18.91 -13.54
N ALA A 78 10.99 -19.55 -14.57
CA ALA A 78 9.92 -20.54 -14.40
C ALA A 78 10.32 -21.73 -13.51
N LYS A 79 11.59 -22.15 -13.54
CA LYS A 79 12.11 -23.25 -12.69
C LYS A 79 12.26 -22.83 -11.22
N ARG A 80 12.32 -21.53 -10.96
CA ARG A 80 12.51 -20.93 -9.62
C ARG A 80 11.24 -20.32 -9.03
N LEU A 81 10.13 -20.36 -9.77
CA LEU A 81 8.80 -19.98 -9.31
C LEU A 81 8.01 -21.23 -8.90
N THR A 82 7.49 -21.23 -7.68
CA THR A 82 6.48 -22.20 -7.22
C THR A 82 5.19 -21.46 -6.91
N LEU A 83 4.09 -21.83 -7.57
CA LEU A 83 2.75 -21.30 -7.30
C LEU A 83 1.95 -22.33 -6.50
N ILE A 84 1.41 -21.92 -5.34
CA ILE A 84 0.57 -22.78 -4.49
C ILE A 84 -0.78 -22.08 -4.30
N SER A 85 -1.82 -22.65 -4.92
CA SER A 85 -3.22 -22.22 -4.76
C SER A 85 -3.91 -23.08 -3.70
N LEU A 86 -4.79 -22.48 -2.89
CA LEU A 86 -5.65 -23.22 -1.96
C LEU A 86 -6.95 -23.71 -2.59
N ASP A 87 -7.31 -23.20 -3.77
CA ASP A 87 -8.57 -23.45 -4.49
C ASP A 87 -9.83 -23.20 -3.62
N ASP A 88 -9.72 -22.26 -2.68
CA ASP A 88 -10.79 -21.82 -1.78
C ASP A 88 -11.02 -20.32 -1.99
N PRO A 89 -11.93 -19.93 -2.91
CA PRO A 89 -12.16 -18.53 -3.25
C PRO A 89 -12.81 -17.79 -2.08
N TRP A 90 -11.95 -17.15 -1.28
CA TRP A 90 -12.19 -16.07 -0.32
C TRP A 90 -13.44 -16.15 0.57
N SER A 91 -13.32 -16.90 1.67
CA SER A 91 -14.24 -16.84 2.81
C SER A 91 -13.65 -16.09 4.03
N GLN A 92 -12.32 -16.06 4.13
CA GLN A 92 -11.52 -15.57 5.27
C GLN A 92 -10.09 -15.22 4.80
N PRO A 93 -9.20 -14.69 5.67
CA PRO A 93 -7.80 -14.45 5.29
C PRO A 93 -7.09 -15.71 4.76
N LEU A 94 -6.29 -15.57 3.71
CA LEU A 94 -5.57 -16.68 3.06
C LEU A 94 -4.77 -17.52 4.05
N THR A 95 -4.04 -16.86 4.95
CA THR A 95 -3.21 -17.55 5.96
C THR A 95 -4.05 -18.40 6.90
N ARG A 96 -5.28 -17.99 7.23
CA ARG A 96 -6.17 -18.80 8.08
C ARG A 96 -6.52 -20.12 7.39
N THR A 97 -6.93 -20.07 6.13
CA THR A 97 -7.22 -21.29 5.34
C THR A 97 -5.97 -22.16 5.19
N LEU A 98 -4.79 -21.56 5.02
CA LEU A 98 -3.52 -22.29 4.94
C LEU A 98 -3.18 -23.04 6.23
N LEU A 99 -3.35 -22.40 7.40
CA LEU A 99 -3.09 -23.01 8.71
C LEU A 99 -4.03 -24.20 8.99
N ASP A 100 -5.24 -24.17 8.45
CA ASP A 100 -6.22 -25.28 8.53
C ASP A 100 -5.91 -26.44 7.56
N ARG A 101 -4.83 -26.35 6.76
CA ARG A 101 -4.46 -27.30 5.69
C ARG A 101 -3.03 -27.86 5.87
N PRO A 102 -2.83 -28.87 6.74
CA PRO A 102 -1.52 -29.48 6.98
C PRO A 102 -0.83 -30.00 5.72
N ASP A 103 -1.61 -30.51 4.75
CA ASP A 103 -1.10 -30.97 3.45
C ASP A 103 -0.39 -29.85 2.68
N VAL A 104 -0.94 -28.64 2.70
CA VAL A 104 -0.37 -27.48 2.02
C VAL A 104 0.82 -26.93 2.80
N ILE A 105 0.81 -26.97 4.14
CA ILE A 105 1.98 -26.61 4.96
C ILE A 105 3.17 -27.52 4.64
N GLU A 106 2.95 -28.83 4.50
CA GLU A 106 4.02 -29.75 4.08
C GLU A 106 4.51 -29.47 2.65
N GLN A 107 3.60 -29.15 1.72
CA GLN A 107 3.98 -28.72 0.37
C GLN A 107 4.84 -27.45 0.40
N LEU A 108 4.47 -26.47 1.22
CA LEU A 108 5.21 -25.22 1.38
C LEU A 108 6.59 -25.46 1.99
N ARG A 109 6.69 -26.30 3.03
CA ARG A 109 7.99 -26.73 3.60
C ARG A 109 8.88 -27.40 2.55
N ALA A 110 8.31 -28.26 1.70
CA ALA A 110 9.06 -28.94 0.65
C ALA A 110 9.51 -28.00 -0.48
N ALA A 111 8.79 -26.89 -0.72
CA ALA A 111 9.15 -25.88 -1.71
C ALA A 111 10.26 -24.92 -1.21
N ILE A 112 10.45 -24.81 0.10
CA ILE A 112 11.49 -23.99 0.71
C ILE A 112 12.80 -24.79 0.73
N ASP A 113 13.81 -24.27 0.02
CA ASP A 113 15.14 -24.87 -0.05
C ASP A 113 16.20 -23.80 0.23
N GLY A 114 16.95 -23.99 1.34
CA GLY A 114 17.95 -23.05 1.84
C GLY A 114 17.35 -21.89 2.63
N ASP A 115 18.01 -20.74 2.57
CA ASP A 115 17.55 -19.52 3.26
C ASP A 115 16.24 -19.03 2.64
N ALA A 116 15.30 -18.68 3.51
CA ALA A 116 13.98 -18.19 3.10
C ALA A 116 13.49 -17.12 4.07
N TRP A 117 12.56 -16.29 3.60
CA TRP A 117 11.82 -15.38 4.46
C TRP A 117 10.41 -15.18 3.93
N LEU A 118 9.50 -14.91 4.86
CA LEU A 118 8.10 -14.69 4.57
C LEU A 118 7.85 -13.20 4.30
N VAL A 119 7.22 -12.89 3.17
CA VAL A 119 6.83 -11.54 2.76
C VAL A 119 5.30 -11.44 2.80
N PRO A 120 4.71 -10.98 3.92
CA PRO A 120 3.27 -10.83 4.05
C PRO A 120 2.79 -9.49 3.46
N PHE A 121 1.56 -9.44 2.95
CA PHE A 121 0.93 -8.17 2.58
C PHE A 121 0.65 -7.30 3.83
N VAL A 122 0.15 -7.92 4.89
CA VAL A 122 -0.03 -7.33 6.22
C VAL A 122 0.36 -8.38 7.25
N LEU A 123 0.95 -7.95 8.37
CA LEU A 123 1.27 -8.86 9.46
C LEU A 123 0.13 -8.90 10.48
N SER A 124 -0.33 -10.12 10.79
CA SER A 124 -1.20 -10.43 11.92
C SER A 124 -0.66 -11.65 12.67
N GLU A 125 -1.32 -12.04 13.76
CA GLU A 125 -0.99 -13.26 14.51
C GLU A 125 -0.99 -14.50 13.61
N LEU A 126 -1.81 -14.52 12.56
CA LEU A 126 -1.87 -15.62 11.59
C LEU A 126 -0.54 -15.76 10.81
N GLU A 127 0.01 -14.64 10.36
CA GLU A 127 1.29 -14.65 9.62
C GLU A 127 2.46 -14.98 10.55
N GLU A 128 2.40 -14.60 11.83
CA GLU A 128 3.38 -15.00 12.85
C GLU A 128 3.32 -16.50 13.16
N GLU A 129 2.11 -17.06 13.28
CA GLU A 129 1.92 -18.50 13.45
C GLU A 129 2.45 -19.29 12.25
N LEU A 130 2.14 -18.84 11.03
CA LEU A 130 2.65 -19.46 9.80
C LEU A 130 4.17 -19.45 9.75
N ALA A 131 4.80 -18.31 10.03
CA ALA A 131 6.26 -18.19 10.03
C ALA A 131 6.92 -19.11 11.07
N SER A 132 6.33 -19.18 12.27
CA SER A 132 6.76 -20.08 13.33
C SER A 132 6.66 -21.55 12.91
N LEU A 133 5.55 -21.96 12.28
CA LEU A 133 5.36 -23.32 11.78
C LEU A 133 6.36 -23.69 10.67
N LEU A 134 6.72 -22.74 9.82
CA LEU A 134 7.70 -22.94 8.75
C LEU A 134 9.15 -22.77 9.21
N ASN A 135 9.37 -22.22 10.41
CA ASN A 135 10.68 -21.81 10.93
C ASN A 135 11.43 -20.88 9.95
N VAL A 136 10.72 -19.87 9.42
CA VAL A 136 11.28 -18.86 8.52
C VAL A 136 11.14 -17.46 9.13
N PRO A 137 12.13 -16.57 8.98
CA PRO A 137 12.00 -15.19 9.42
C PRO A 137 10.92 -14.43 8.65
N LEU A 138 10.30 -13.46 9.34
CA LEU A 138 9.27 -12.57 8.80
C LEU A 138 9.88 -11.25 8.34
N TYR A 139 9.52 -10.83 7.13
CA TYR A 139 9.80 -9.49 6.65
C TYR A 139 8.58 -8.58 6.89
N GLY A 140 8.48 -7.99 8.08
CA GLY A 140 7.38 -7.08 8.41
C GLY A 140 7.39 -6.60 9.85
N PRO A 141 6.56 -5.59 10.18
CA PRO A 141 6.50 -5.02 11.51
C PRO A 141 5.78 -5.99 12.45
N ALA A 142 6.50 -6.52 13.46
CA ALA A 142 5.96 -7.49 14.44
C ALA A 142 4.61 -7.05 15.03
N THR A 143 3.70 -7.99 15.29
CA THR A 143 2.34 -7.66 15.78
C THR A 143 2.36 -6.98 17.14
N SER A 144 3.37 -7.29 17.97
CA SER A 144 3.67 -6.61 19.24
C SER A 144 3.94 -5.11 19.09
N LEU A 145 4.30 -4.64 17.89
CA LEU A 145 4.55 -3.23 17.55
C LEU A 145 3.38 -2.58 16.80
N SER A 146 2.26 -3.29 16.61
CA SER A 146 1.08 -2.82 15.87
C SER A 146 0.49 -1.51 16.42
N TYR A 147 0.66 -1.24 17.72
CA TYR A 147 0.26 0.03 18.33
C TYR A 147 0.83 1.23 17.58
N TYR A 148 2.08 1.17 17.08
CA TYR A 148 2.71 2.27 16.35
C TYR A 148 2.14 2.50 14.95
N GLY A 149 1.37 1.55 14.42
CA GLY A 149 0.55 1.72 13.21
C GLY A 149 -0.88 2.17 13.50
N SER A 150 -1.29 2.26 14.77
CA SER A 150 -2.57 2.86 15.14
C SER A 150 -2.51 4.38 15.06
N LYS A 151 -3.66 5.05 14.95
CA LYS A 151 -3.70 6.52 14.93
C LYS A 151 -3.13 7.14 16.20
N SER A 152 -3.37 6.54 17.37
CA SER A 152 -2.81 7.01 18.64
C SER A 152 -1.29 6.81 18.70
N GLY A 153 -0.79 5.62 18.33
CA GLY A 153 0.65 5.37 18.29
C GLY A 153 1.39 6.17 17.22
N ALA A 154 0.75 6.44 16.08
CA ALA A 154 1.28 7.34 15.05
C ALA A 154 1.50 8.76 15.60
N ARG A 155 0.58 9.26 16.45
CA ARG A 155 0.74 10.55 17.13
C ARG A 155 1.89 10.53 18.14
N GLU A 156 2.05 9.45 18.89
CA GLU A 156 3.17 9.27 19.82
C GLU A 156 4.52 9.32 19.07
N VAL A 157 4.65 8.51 18.01
CA VAL A 157 5.85 8.47 17.17
C VAL A 157 6.11 9.82 16.50
N GLY A 158 5.07 10.46 15.95
CA GLY A 158 5.19 11.77 15.31
C GLY A 158 5.66 12.86 16.28
N HIS A 159 5.17 12.84 17.52
CA HIS A 159 5.59 13.77 18.57
C HIS A 159 7.07 13.57 18.94
N GLU A 160 7.48 12.31 19.15
CA GLU A 160 8.89 11.98 19.46
C GLU A 160 9.83 12.36 18.30
N ALA A 161 9.40 12.13 17.06
CA ALA A 161 10.13 12.51 15.86
C ALA A 161 10.17 14.03 15.59
N GLY A 162 9.47 14.84 16.41
CA GLY A 162 9.35 16.29 16.20
C GLY A 162 8.65 16.66 14.89
N VAL A 163 7.77 15.79 14.38
CA VAL A 163 7.03 16.03 13.14
C VAL A 163 5.72 16.77 13.45
N PRO A 164 5.39 17.86 12.73
CA PRO A 164 4.13 18.57 12.90
C PRO A 164 2.92 17.66 12.70
N MET A 165 1.84 17.92 13.43
CA MET A 165 0.57 17.21 13.33
C MET A 165 -0.58 18.18 13.56
N ALA A 166 -1.78 17.79 13.13
CA ALA A 166 -3.00 18.45 13.59
C ALA A 166 -3.09 18.40 15.13
N ARG A 167 -3.51 19.51 15.74
CA ARG A 167 -3.80 19.54 17.18
C ARG A 167 -4.83 18.47 17.49
N GLY A 168 -4.61 17.72 18.57
CA GLY A 168 -5.45 16.57 18.85
C GLY A 168 -4.96 15.74 20.02
N PHE A 169 -5.80 14.78 20.39
CA PHE A 169 -5.61 13.87 21.51
C PHE A 169 -5.70 12.43 21.00
N GLY A 170 -4.81 11.57 21.51
CA GLY A 170 -4.84 10.13 21.26
C GLY A 170 -5.39 9.34 22.45
N ASP A 171 -5.49 8.02 22.27
CA ASP A 171 -5.94 7.06 23.28
C ASP A 171 -7.33 7.36 23.88
N ILE A 172 -8.21 7.92 23.05
CA ILE A 172 -9.60 8.23 23.41
C ILE A 172 -10.41 6.93 23.40
N ARG A 173 -11.09 6.62 24.52
CA ARG A 173 -11.88 5.39 24.69
C ARG A 173 -13.29 5.62 25.25
N SER A 174 -13.68 6.86 25.54
CA SER A 174 -14.98 7.17 26.12
C SER A 174 -15.61 8.42 25.53
N GLU A 175 -16.93 8.53 25.64
CA GLU A 175 -17.69 9.70 25.18
C GLU A 175 -17.25 10.98 25.92
N LEU A 176 -17.04 10.91 27.24
CA LEU A 176 -16.56 12.04 28.02
C LEU A 176 -15.22 12.58 27.49
N GLN A 177 -14.27 11.70 27.19
CA GLN A 177 -12.98 12.11 26.61
C GLN A 177 -13.14 12.75 25.23
N ILE A 178 -14.11 12.29 24.43
CA ILE A 178 -14.43 12.93 23.14
C ILE A 178 -14.97 14.34 23.40
N GLU A 179 -15.91 14.51 24.33
CA GLU A 179 -16.49 15.82 24.65
C GLU A 179 -15.45 16.82 25.16
N GLU A 180 -14.55 16.37 26.04
CA GLU A 180 -13.42 17.16 26.55
C GLU A 180 -12.47 17.56 25.41
N ALA A 181 -12.11 16.61 24.54
CA ALA A 181 -11.26 16.88 23.38
C ALA A 181 -11.91 17.85 22.39
N VAL A 182 -13.20 17.65 22.09
CA VAL A 182 -14.00 18.53 21.21
C VAL A 182 -14.00 19.96 21.76
N GLU A 183 -14.18 20.14 23.08
CA GLU A 183 -14.19 21.45 23.72
C GLU A 183 -12.82 22.12 23.67
N ALA A 184 -11.76 21.39 24.01
CA ALA A 184 -10.39 21.89 24.05
C ALA A 184 -9.81 22.25 22.68
N LEU A 185 -10.25 21.57 21.61
CA LEU A 185 -9.75 21.81 20.26
C LEU A 185 -10.35 23.07 19.64
N PRO A 186 -9.57 23.86 18.90
CA PRO A 186 -10.04 25.08 18.24
C PRO A 186 -10.77 24.78 16.93
N GLY A 187 -11.36 25.81 16.34
CA GLY A 187 -12.15 25.72 15.11
C GLY A 187 -13.61 25.37 15.37
N GLU A 188 -14.39 25.23 14.30
CA GLU A 188 -15.82 24.90 14.37
C GLU A 188 -16.09 23.39 14.27
N ARG A 189 -15.10 22.64 13.78
CA ARG A 189 -15.21 21.20 13.51
C ARG A 189 -13.99 20.44 14.02
N VAL A 190 -14.23 19.22 14.45
CA VAL A 190 -13.18 18.24 14.77
C VAL A 190 -13.43 16.97 14.00
N ILE A 191 -12.39 16.15 13.88
CA ILE A 191 -12.46 14.82 13.30
C ILE A 191 -12.11 13.78 14.36
N VAL A 192 -12.99 12.81 14.55
CA VAL A 192 -12.74 11.60 15.34
C VAL A 192 -12.33 10.50 14.37
N LYS A 193 -11.25 9.77 14.66
CA LYS A 193 -10.74 8.71 13.80
C LYS A 193 -10.45 7.45 14.62
N LEU A 194 -11.05 6.32 14.25
CA LEU A 194 -10.77 5.02 14.89
C LEU A 194 -9.34 4.56 14.65
N ASN A 195 -8.68 4.02 15.67
CA ASN A 195 -7.25 3.70 15.67
C ASN A 195 -6.77 2.80 14.52
N ASP A 196 -7.57 1.81 14.15
CA ASP A 196 -7.24 0.68 13.28
C ASP A 196 -8.14 0.60 12.02
N ALA A 197 -8.95 1.63 11.76
CA ALA A 197 -9.75 1.72 10.54
C ALA A 197 -8.92 2.20 9.33
N TYR A 198 -9.26 1.72 8.13
CA TYR A 198 -8.56 2.06 6.90
C TYR A 198 -9.46 2.74 5.86
N SER A 199 -8.86 3.34 4.83
CA SER A 199 -9.56 4.03 3.74
C SER A 199 -10.55 5.11 4.20
N GLY A 200 -10.28 5.74 5.35
CA GLY A 200 -11.13 6.77 5.96
C GLY A 200 -12.46 6.28 6.53
N LEU A 201 -12.77 4.98 6.51
CA LEU A 201 -14.07 4.45 6.94
C LEU A 201 -14.37 4.69 8.43
N GLY A 202 -13.33 4.79 9.26
CA GLY A 202 -13.45 5.07 10.69
C GLY A 202 -13.49 6.55 11.06
N ASN A 203 -13.61 7.47 10.10
CA ASN A 203 -13.63 8.91 10.35
C ASN A 203 -15.05 9.44 10.57
N ALA A 204 -15.22 10.26 11.60
CA ALA A 204 -16.43 11.02 11.88
C ALA A 204 -16.10 12.50 12.07
N ILE A 205 -16.75 13.38 11.32
CA ILE A 205 -16.60 14.83 11.48
C ILE A 205 -17.71 15.33 12.41
N VAL A 206 -17.33 16.01 13.47
CA VAL A 206 -18.26 16.54 14.49
C VAL A 206 -18.25 18.06 14.42
N THR A 207 -19.43 18.66 14.29
CA THR A 207 -19.61 20.12 14.38
C THR A 207 -19.73 20.54 15.83
N LYS A 208 -18.90 21.47 16.30
CA LYS A 208 -18.87 21.88 17.72
C LYS A 208 -20.15 22.59 18.17
N ALA A 209 -20.69 23.46 17.32
CA ALA A 209 -21.89 24.26 17.60
C ALA A 209 -23.17 23.41 17.70
N ASP A 210 -23.22 22.28 16.99
CA ASP A 210 -24.29 21.31 17.06
C ASP A 210 -23.70 19.90 16.98
N ARG A 211 -23.47 19.31 18.14
CA ARG A 211 -22.87 17.97 18.28
C ARG A 211 -23.78 16.85 17.76
N SER A 212 -25.04 17.13 17.45
CA SER A 212 -25.91 16.18 16.75
C SER A 212 -25.57 16.04 15.26
N LEU A 213 -24.86 17.02 14.69
CA LEU A 213 -24.37 17.00 13.32
C LEU A 213 -23.03 16.26 13.23
N VAL A 214 -23.13 14.93 13.27
CA VAL A 214 -22.01 14.02 13.02
C VAL A 214 -22.10 13.49 11.59
N ASN A 215 -21.05 13.71 10.81
CA ASN A 215 -20.91 13.15 9.46
C ASN A 215 -19.96 11.95 9.49
N PHE A 216 -20.52 10.74 9.41
CA PHE A 216 -19.76 9.51 9.34
C PHE A 216 -19.33 9.20 7.90
N SER A 217 -18.09 8.73 7.75
CA SER A 217 -17.60 8.26 6.46
C SER A 217 -18.20 6.90 6.07
N ALA A 218 -18.53 6.06 7.04
CA ALA A 218 -19.22 4.79 6.81
C ALA A 218 -20.74 4.99 6.71
N ALA A 219 -21.34 4.51 5.61
CA ALA A 219 -22.79 4.56 5.42
C ALA A 219 -23.52 3.72 6.49
N GLY A 220 -24.58 4.28 7.07
CA GLY A 220 -25.42 3.62 8.07
C GLY A 220 -24.80 3.52 9.47
N GLU A 221 -23.63 4.13 9.69
CA GLU A 221 -23.02 4.21 11.02
C GLU A 221 -23.88 5.09 11.95
N THR A 222 -24.02 4.64 13.21
CA THR A 222 -24.71 5.40 14.25
C THR A 222 -23.73 5.85 15.32
N TRP A 223 -24.04 6.92 16.06
CA TRP A 223 -23.18 7.36 17.17
C TRP A 223 -23.01 6.28 18.25
N ALA A 224 -24.07 5.52 18.54
CA ALA A 224 -24.02 4.43 19.52
C ALA A 224 -23.06 3.30 19.10
N ASP A 225 -23.12 2.88 17.83
CA ASP A 225 -22.20 1.88 17.27
C ASP A 225 -20.77 2.40 17.22
N TYR A 226 -20.60 3.66 16.84
CA TYR A 226 -19.30 4.32 16.79
C TYR A 226 -18.66 4.42 18.18
N LEU A 227 -19.40 4.80 19.22
CA LEU A 227 -18.91 4.80 20.60
C LEU A 227 -18.51 3.40 21.10
N ARG A 228 -19.25 2.37 20.70
CA ARG A 228 -18.86 0.98 21.01
C ARG A 228 -17.52 0.63 20.37
N LYS A 229 -17.32 0.99 19.09
CA LYS A 229 -16.03 0.82 18.40
C LYS A 229 -14.91 1.60 19.08
N ILE A 230 -15.15 2.84 19.52
CA ILE A 230 -14.16 3.66 20.24
C ILE A 230 -13.77 3.00 21.56
N ARG A 231 -14.71 2.44 22.33
CA ARG A 231 -14.39 1.71 23.57
C ARG A 231 -13.50 0.50 23.33
N GLU A 232 -13.77 -0.25 22.25
CA GLU A 232 -13.07 -1.48 21.91
C GLU A 232 -11.69 -1.21 21.27
N ARG A 233 -11.62 -0.28 20.31
CA ARG A 233 -10.49 -0.09 19.39
C ARG A 233 -9.66 1.17 19.72
N GLY A 234 -10.25 2.13 20.44
CA GLY A 234 -9.68 3.45 20.68
C GLY A 234 -9.78 4.37 19.47
N ALA A 235 -9.55 5.66 19.70
CA ALA A 235 -9.60 6.69 18.67
C ALA A 235 -8.64 7.85 18.97
N VAL A 236 -8.46 8.69 17.96
CA VAL A 236 -7.91 10.04 18.11
C VAL A 236 -9.01 11.06 17.83
N VAL A 237 -8.94 12.22 18.48
CA VAL A 237 -9.75 13.40 18.14
C VAL A 237 -8.79 14.51 17.75
N GLU A 238 -8.95 15.06 16.54
CA GLU A 238 -8.08 16.07 15.98
C GLU A 238 -8.88 17.27 15.48
N GLU A 239 -8.24 18.44 15.41
CA GLU A 239 -8.83 19.59 14.74
C GLU A 239 -9.10 19.25 13.27
N PHE A 240 -10.22 19.74 12.74
CA PHE A 240 -10.47 19.62 11.31
C PHE A 240 -9.65 20.68 10.56
N ILE A 241 -8.77 20.26 9.66
CA ILE A 241 -7.93 21.19 8.89
C ILE A 241 -8.77 21.91 7.83
N GLU A 242 -9.13 23.17 8.13
CA GLU A 242 -9.88 24.04 7.23
C GLU A 242 -9.01 24.73 6.17
N HIS A 243 -7.69 24.75 6.35
CA HIS A 243 -6.77 25.44 5.44
C HIS A 243 -6.90 24.93 4.01
N ARG A 244 -6.92 25.83 3.03
CA ARG A 244 -6.94 25.50 1.59
C ARG A 244 -5.97 26.41 0.82
N PRO A 245 -5.25 25.90 -0.19
CA PRO A 245 -5.26 24.51 -0.66
C PRO A 245 -4.63 23.54 0.35
N LEU A 246 -5.12 22.30 0.37
CA LEU A 246 -4.61 21.20 1.19
C LEU A 246 -4.23 20.06 0.26
N TYR A 247 -3.00 19.57 0.39
CA TYR A 247 -2.46 18.48 -0.42
C TYR A 247 -2.29 17.22 0.45
N TYR A 248 -2.27 16.06 -0.19
CA TYR A 248 -2.28 14.76 0.49
C TYR A 248 -1.08 13.90 0.07
N PRO A 249 0.16 14.32 0.35
CA PRO A 249 1.32 13.49 0.05
C PRO A 249 1.40 12.28 0.98
N SER A 250 2.15 11.28 0.54
CA SER A 250 2.59 10.17 1.37
C SER A 250 4.07 9.87 1.15
N ALA A 251 4.66 9.12 2.06
CA ALA A 251 6.01 8.59 1.93
C ALA A 251 5.99 7.07 2.14
N LEU A 252 6.81 6.37 1.37
CA LEU A 252 7.12 4.95 1.56
C LEU A 252 8.50 4.87 2.21
N ALA A 253 8.60 4.16 3.32
CA ALA A 253 9.85 3.90 4.01
C ALA A 253 10.06 2.41 4.25
N GLN A 254 11.32 2.07 4.53
CA GLN A 254 11.80 0.75 4.85
C GLN A 254 12.68 0.80 6.09
N ILE A 255 12.55 -0.18 6.96
CA ILE A 255 13.56 -0.50 7.95
C ILE A 255 14.07 -1.91 7.69
N THR A 256 15.37 -2.05 7.46
CA THR A 256 15.98 -3.36 7.22
C THR A 256 16.07 -4.16 8.52
N PRO A 257 16.24 -5.50 8.46
CA PRO A 257 16.48 -6.31 9.67
C PRO A 257 17.69 -5.86 10.52
N GLY A 258 18.64 -5.13 9.91
CA GLY A 258 19.78 -4.53 10.62
C GLY A 258 19.48 -3.19 11.29
N GLY A 259 18.22 -2.73 11.30
CA GLY A 259 17.81 -1.45 11.90
C GLY A 259 18.08 -0.22 11.04
N GLN A 260 18.49 -0.39 9.78
CA GLN A 260 18.72 0.76 8.89
C GLN A 260 17.38 1.26 8.33
N ALA A 261 17.02 2.50 8.69
CA ALA A 261 15.85 3.21 8.18
C ALA A 261 16.16 3.98 6.88
N GLN A 262 15.28 3.90 5.89
CA GLN A 262 15.39 4.59 4.62
C GLN A 262 14.02 5.02 4.09
N VAL A 263 13.94 6.26 3.58
CA VAL A 263 12.81 6.70 2.75
C VAL A 263 13.06 6.23 1.31
N LEU A 264 12.08 5.54 0.73
CA LEU A 264 12.16 4.95 -0.60
C LEU A 264 11.45 5.78 -1.67
N ALA A 265 10.39 6.49 -1.28
CA ALA A 265 9.63 7.33 -2.20
C ALA A 265 8.75 8.32 -1.44
N THR A 266 8.41 9.40 -2.13
CA THR A 266 7.34 10.33 -1.73
C THR A 266 6.36 10.43 -2.88
N HIS A 267 5.07 10.40 -2.58
CA HIS A 267 3.99 10.40 -3.56
C HIS A 267 3.00 11.52 -3.29
N ASP A 268 2.28 11.95 -4.32
CA ASP A 268 0.98 12.59 -4.13
C ASP A 268 -0.15 11.59 -4.32
N GLN A 269 -1.04 11.50 -3.34
CA GLN A 269 -2.21 10.64 -3.42
C GLN A 269 -3.26 11.26 -4.37
N VAL A 270 -3.75 10.44 -5.30
CA VAL A 270 -4.90 10.79 -6.13
C VAL A 270 -6.15 10.30 -5.40
N LEU A 271 -6.94 11.23 -4.89
CA LEU A 271 -8.15 10.93 -4.13
C LEU A 271 -9.42 11.20 -4.95
N GLY A 272 -10.47 10.43 -4.67
CA GLY A 272 -11.77 10.52 -5.35
C GLY A 272 -12.93 10.07 -4.47
N GLY A 273 -14.03 9.67 -5.12
CA GLY A 273 -15.29 9.36 -4.43
C GLY A 273 -16.08 10.61 -4.02
N LEU A 274 -17.29 10.42 -3.49
CA LEU A 274 -18.24 11.50 -3.19
C LEU A 274 -17.67 12.60 -2.28
N ASN A 275 -16.80 12.19 -1.34
CA ASN A 275 -16.18 13.08 -0.37
C ASN A 275 -14.70 13.38 -0.66
N GLY A 276 -14.15 12.90 -1.79
CA GLY A 276 -12.74 13.14 -2.15
C GLY A 276 -11.71 12.47 -1.24
N HIS A 277 -12.09 11.40 -0.52
CA HIS A 277 -11.23 10.71 0.46
C HIS A 277 -10.85 9.28 0.05
N VAL A 278 -11.36 8.78 -1.08
CA VAL A 278 -11.10 7.40 -1.51
C VAL A 278 -9.84 7.37 -2.37
N TYR A 279 -8.80 6.67 -1.91
CA TYR A 279 -7.58 6.45 -2.67
C TYR A 279 -7.86 5.84 -4.05
N GLN A 280 -7.53 6.57 -5.12
CA GLN A 280 -7.64 6.12 -6.50
C GLN A 280 -6.30 5.63 -7.07
N GLY A 281 -5.20 6.09 -6.49
CA GLY A 281 -3.87 5.91 -7.04
C GLY A 281 -2.89 6.94 -6.49
N CYS A 282 -1.72 7.05 -7.12
CA CYS A 282 -0.71 8.02 -6.74
C CYS A 282 0.10 8.52 -7.93
N THR A 283 0.78 9.64 -7.73
CA THR A 283 1.82 10.15 -8.63
C THR A 283 3.15 10.18 -7.88
N PHE A 284 4.25 9.88 -8.58
CA PHE A 284 5.61 9.92 -8.05
C PHE A 284 6.54 10.75 -8.96
N PRO A 285 7.44 11.56 -8.39
CA PRO A 285 7.51 11.91 -6.97
C PRO A 285 6.39 12.88 -6.57
N ALA A 286 6.22 13.09 -5.27
CA ALA A 286 5.43 14.19 -4.70
C ALA A 286 5.90 15.54 -5.26
N ALA A 287 5.00 16.53 -5.24
CA ALA A 287 5.25 17.85 -5.79
C ALA A 287 6.50 18.53 -5.16
N PRO A 288 7.31 19.23 -5.98
CA PRO A 288 8.59 19.79 -5.54
C PRO A 288 8.47 20.78 -4.37
N GLU A 289 7.31 21.42 -4.21
CA GLU A 289 7.05 22.43 -3.18
C GLU A 289 7.14 21.90 -1.75
N TYR A 290 6.80 20.62 -1.54
CA TYR A 290 6.79 20.00 -0.20
C TYR A 290 7.49 18.65 -0.13
N ARG A 291 7.95 18.10 -1.26
CA ARG A 291 8.63 16.79 -1.33
C ARG A 291 9.77 16.64 -0.30
N ALA A 292 10.62 17.66 -0.18
CA ALA A 292 11.74 17.63 0.76
C ALA A 292 11.24 17.55 2.22
N GLU A 293 10.28 18.39 2.59
CA GLU A 293 9.69 18.39 3.95
C GLU A 293 9.01 17.07 4.29
N VAL A 294 8.28 16.47 3.33
CA VAL A 294 7.67 15.14 3.48
C VAL A 294 8.74 14.07 3.67
N GLY A 295 9.79 14.08 2.84
CA GLY A 295 10.91 13.13 2.93
C GLY A 295 11.67 13.23 4.25
N GLU A 296 11.97 14.45 4.71
CA GLU A 296 12.66 14.69 5.99
C GLU A 296 11.79 14.26 7.18
N SER A 297 10.50 14.58 7.16
CA SER A 297 9.55 14.15 8.20
C SER A 297 9.44 12.62 8.26
N ALA A 298 9.35 11.98 7.09
CA ALA A 298 9.33 10.52 6.97
C ALA A 298 10.62 9.88 7.49
N ALA A 299 11.79 10.47 7.22
CA ALA A 299 13.07 9.98 7.71
C ALA A 299 13.17 10.04 9.24
N ARG A 300 12.70 11.14 9.87
CA ARG A 300 12.66 11.26 11.34
C ARG A 300 11.75 10.22 11.99
N ILE A 301 10.55 10.02 11.44
CA ILE A 301 9.61 8.98 11.90
C ILE A 301 10.22 7.59 11.75
N ALA A 302 10.83 7.29 10.61
CA ALA A 302 11.46 6.01 10.36
C ALA A 302 12.63 5.74 11.33
N GLY A 303 13.37 6.77 11.74
CA GLY A 303 14.40 6.67 12.78
C GLY A 303 13.82 6.22 14.14
N VAL A 304 12.76 6.87 14.62
CA VAL A 304 12.08 6.50 15.86
C VAL A 304 11.53 5.06 15.81
N LEU A 305 10.91 4.68 14.70
CA LEU A 305 10.39 3.32 14.53
C LEU A 305 11.51 2.27 14.48
N ALA A 306 12.67 2.60 13.91
CA ALA A 306 13.84 1.72 13.89
C ALA A 306 14.41 1.49 15.30
N GLU A 307 14.46 2.53 16.14
CA GLU A 307 14.86 2.42 17.55
C GLU A 307 13.90 1.52 18.35
N ARG A 308 12.63 1.45 17.94
CA ARG A 308 11.61 0.56 18.50
C ARG A 308 11.65 -0.87 17.94
N GLY A 309 12.56 -1.16 17.01
CA GLY A 309 12.75 -2.48 16.42
C GLY A 309 11.79 -2.84 15.28
N VAL A 310 11.11 -1.85 14.68
CA VAL A 310 10.27 -2.10 13.50
C VAL A 310 11.13 -2.57 12.33
N VAL A 311 10.64 -3.56 11.57
CA VAL A 311 11.27 -4.08 10.35
C VAL A 311 10.25 -4.07 9.23
N GLY A 312 10.69 -3.92 7.98
CA GLY A 312 9.85 -4.03 6.80
C GLY A 312 9.45 -2.69 6.21
N LEU A 313 8.41 -2.72 5.37
CA LEU A 313 7.89 -1.56 4.64
C LEU A 313 6.67 -0.97 5.32
N PHE A 314 6.56 0.36 5.28
CA PHE A 314 5.41 1.08 5.79
C PHE A 314 5.20 2.40 5.04
N GLY A 315 3.93 2.81 4.99
CA GLY A 315 3.52 4.10 4.44
C GLY A 315 3.33 5.13 5.55
N MET A 316 3.55 6.40 5.24
CA MET A 316 3.21 7.54 6.09
C MET A 316 2.42 8.54 5.27
N ASP A 317 1.27 8.94 5.78
CA ASP A 317 0.40 9.90 5.10
C ASP A 317 0.53 11.26 5.76
N PHE A 318 0.57 12.31 4.94
CA PHE A 318 0.74 13.68 5.39
C PHE A 318 -0.33 14.58 4.79
N PHE A 319 -0.61 15.68 5.48
CA PHE A 319 -1.20 16.86 4.87
C PHE A 319 -0.09 17.87 4.56
N ALA A 320 0.00 18.32 3.33
CA ALA A 320 0.87 19.45 2.98
C ALA A 320 0.04 20.72 2.81
N LEU A 321 0.47 21.79 3.47
CA LEU A 321 -0.18 23.10 3.43
C LEU A 321 0.83 24.22 3.43
N LYS A 322 0.45 25.37 2.86
CA LYS A 322 1.33 26.53 2.77
C LYS A 322 1.50 27.16 4.15
N ALA A 323 2.75 27.38 4.54
CA ALA A 323 3.17 28.01 5.79
C ALA A 323 4.06 29.23 5.50
N ASP A 324 4.34 30.04 6.52
CA ASP A 324 5.13 31.29 6.36
C ASP A 324 6.52 31.05 5.74
N ALA A 325 7.15 29.91 6.06
CA ALA A 325 8.47 29.51 5.58
C ALA A 325 8.46 28.61 4.33
N GLY A 326 7.29 28.37 3.72
CA GLY A 326 7.14 27.48 2.56
C GLY A 326 5.94 26.56 2.71
N TYR A 327 6.21 25.27 2.91
CA TYR A 327 5.18 24.26 3.16
C TYR A 327 5.47 23.53 4.47
N ALA A 328 4.42 23.12 5.16
CA ALA A 328 4.50 22.22 6.31
C ALA A 328 3.91 20.86 5.93
N ALA A 329 4.59 19.77 6.28
CA ALA A 329 4.06 18.42 6.20
C ALA A 329 3.57 17.97 7.58
N LEU A 330 2.25 17.87 7.73
CA LEU A 330 1.62 17.43 8.97
C LEU A 330 1.36 15.93 8.88
N LEU A 331 1.93 15.13 9.78
CA LEU A 331 1.66 13.70 9.85
C LEU A 331 0.15 13.47 10.10
N CYS A 332 -0.45 12.63 9.27
CA CYS A 332 -1.85 12.21 9.36
C CYS A 332 -1.96 10.79 9.95
N GLU A 333 -1.20 9.83 9.41
CA GLU A 333 -1.18 8.46 9.91
C GLU A 333 0.09 7.70 9.48
N ILE A 334 0.40 6.61 10.19
CA ILE A 334 1.46 5.65 9.85
C ILE A 334 0.77 4.31 9.56
N ASN A 335 1.02 3.76 8.38
CA ASN A 335 0.52 2.47 7.94
C ASN A 335 1.66 1.43 8.00
N LEU A 336 1.81 0.74 9.13
CA LEU A 336 2.82 -0.32 9.34
C LEU A 336 2.50 -1.60 8.55
N ARG A 337 2.53 -1.51 7.22
CA ARG A 337 2.28 -2.61 6.28
C ARG A 337 2.61 -2.19 4.85
N ILE A 338 2.60 -3.16 3.94
CA ILE A 338 2.56 -2.89 2.49
C ILE A 338 1.24 -2.17 2.15
N GLY A 339 1.33 -1.15 1.29
CA GLY A 339 0.23 -0.26 0.95
C GLY A 339 0.02 -0.07 -0.56
N GLY A 340 -0.93 0.80 -0.90
CA GLY A 340 -1.28 1.14 -2.29
C GLY A 340 -0.17 1.84 -3.07
N THR A 341 0.84 2.39 -2.39
CA THR A 341 2.01 3.03 -3.00
C THR A 341 3.23 2.11 -3.08
N THR A 342 3.19 0.93 -2.45
CA THR A 342 4.32 0.00 -2.44
C THR A 342 4.46 -0.75 -3.77
N HIS A 343 3.37 -1.27 -4.32
CA HIS A 343 3.42 -2.04 -5.57
C HIS A 343 3.75 -1.18 -6.81
N PRO A 344 3.31 0.10 -6.95
CA PRO A 344 3.77 0.94 -8.06
C PRO A 344 5.24 1.28 -7.94
N PHE A 345 5.73 1.52 -6.72
CA PHE A 345 7.15 1.69 -6.47
C PHE A 345 7.95 0.44 -6.85
N GLY A 346 7.51 -0.74 -6.38
CA GLY A 346 8.11 -2.02 -6.71
C GLY A 346 8.14 -2.30 -8.22
N ALA A 347 7.02 -2.07 -8.91
CA ALA A 347 6.94 -2.17 -10.37
C ALA A 347 7.95 -1.23 -11.05
N ALA A 348 8.01 0.04 -10.63
CA ALA A 348 8.93 1.02 -11.20
C ALA A 348 10.40 0.61 -11.00
N VAL A 349 10.83 0.28 -9.78
CA VAL A 349 12.24 -0.04 -9.52
C VAL A 349 12.67 -1.36 -10.16
N LEU A 350 11.82 -2.40 -10.16
CA LEU A 350 12.18 -3.72 -10.70
C LEU A 350 12.14 -3.81 -12.23
N THR A 351 11.31 -2.99 -12.89
CA THR A 351 11.27 -2.94 -14.37
C THR A 351 12.30 -1.97 -14.97
N THR A 352 12.64 -0.90 -14.25
CA THR A 352 13.58 0.12 -14.75
C THR A 352 14.99 0.01 -14.19
N GLY A 353 15.20 -0.75 -13.11
CA GLY A 353 16.47 -0.77 -12.36
C GLY A 353 16.83 0.59 -11.74
N ALA A 354 15.87 1.51 -11.62
CA ALA A 354 16.10 2.84 -11.07
C ALA A 354 16.37 2.78 -9.57
N ARG A 355 17.25 3.65 -9.09
CA ARG A 355 17.60 3.80 -7.67
C ARG A 355 17.07 5.11 -7.14
N TYR A 356 16.57 5.10 -5.90
CA TYR A 356 16.13 6.32 -5.24
C TYR A 356 17.34 7.14 -4.79
N ASP A 357 17.38 8.39 -5.22
CA ASP A 357 18.34 9.38 -4.76
C ASP A 357 17.70 10.21 -3.63
N PRO A 358 18.14 10.03 -2.37
CA PRO A 358 17.57 10.77 -1.24
C PRO A 358 17.89 12.27 -1.28
N ALA A 359 18.91 12.71 -2.01
CA ALA A 359 19.25 14.12 -2.11
C ALA A 359 18.24 14.90 -2.97
N THR A 360 17.72 14.27 -4.02
CA THR A 360 16.75 14.89 -4.95
C THR A 360 15.31 14.43 -4.71
N GLY A 361 15.14 13.28 -4.05
CA GLY A 361 13.85 12.62 -3.88
C GLY A 361 13.32 12.00 -5.17
N GLN A 362 14.20 11.63 -6.10
CA GLN A 362 13.87 11.08 -7.42
C GLN A 362 14.33 9.64 -7.58
N LEU A 363 13.67 8.90 -8.48
CA LEU A 363 14.18 7.63 -8.98
C LEU A 363 15.05 7.89 -10.21
N MET A 364 16.26 7.35 -10.24
CA MET A 364 17.25 7.54 -11.29
C MET A 364 17.61 6.22 -11.96
N SER A 365 17.36 6.10 -13.27
CA SER A 365 17.83 5.00 -14.10
C SER A 365 19.06 5.46 -14.88
N GLY A 366 20.25 5.24 -14.32
CA GLY A 366 21.45 5.99 -14.76
C GLY A 366 21.28 7.47 -14.42
N ASP A 367 21.44 8.35 -15.42
CA ASP A 367 21.22 9.80 -15.27
C ASP A 367 19.79 10.24 -15.61
N GLN A 368 18.92 9.30 -16.00
CA GLN A 368 17.55 9.59 -16.42
C GLN A 368 16.57 9.47 -15.24
N PRO A 369 15.89 10.56 -14.82
CA PRO A 369 14.85 10.46 -13.82
C PRO A 369 13.66 9.66 -14.32
N LYS A 370 13.01 8.93 -13.41
CA LYS A 370 11.79 8.16 -13.65
C LYS A 370 10.64 8.70 -12.82
N PHE A 371 9.51 8.87 -13.48
CA PHE A 371 8.24 9.33 -12.92
C PHE A 371 7.20 8.24 -13.13
N TYR A 372 6.19 8.21 -12.28
CA TYR A 372 5.03 7.36 -12.56
C TYR A 372 3.73 7.93 -12.04
N THR A 373 2.66 7.45 -12.66
CA THR A 373 1.27 7.67 -12.23
C THR A 373 0.55 6.33 -12.24
N ALA A 374 -0.01 5.96 -11.10
CA ALA A 374 -0.52 4.62 -10.85
C ALA A 374 -1.97 4.64 -10.39
N THR A 375 -2.71 3.58 -10.70
CA THR A 375 -4.08 3.37 -10.21
C THR A 375 -4.35 1.89 -9.98
N ASP A 376 -5.17 1.60 -8.97
CA ASP A 376 -5.79 0.28 -8.75
C ASP A 376 -7.23 0.20 -9.29
N ASN A 377 -7.73 1.29 -9.89
CA ASN A 377 -9.16 1.54 -10.05
C ASN A 377 -9.58 1.85 -11.50
N CYS A 378 -8.86 1.40 -12.53
CA CYS A 378 -9.46 1.41 -13.89
C CYS A 378 -10.49 0.29 -13.93
N ALA A 379 -11.74 0.69 -14.01
CA ALA A 379 -12.85 -0.24 -14.16
C ALA A 379 -13.73 0.23 -15.31
N SER A 380 -14.12 -0.69 -16.18
CA SER A 380 -15.07 -0.43 -17.26
C SER A 380 -15.89 -1.66 -17.60
N GLY A 381 -17.15 -1.43 -17.95
CA GLY A 381 -18.05 -2.50 -18.38
C GLY A 381 -17.56 -3.24 -19.62
N CYS A 382 -16.79 -2.58 -20.49
CA CYS A 382 -16.24 -3.20 -21.71
C CYS A 382 -15.13 -4.23 -21.45
N LEU A 383 -14.53 -4.21 -20.25
CA LEU A 383 -13.50 -5.16 -19.85
C LEU A 383 -14.08 -6.42 -19.21
N ARG A 384 -15.32 -6.33 -18.71
CA ARG A 384 -15.97 -7.45 -18.02
C ARG A 384 -16.17 -8.62 -18.97
N GLY A 385 -15.80 -9.82 -18.51
CA GLY A 385 -15.86 -11.06 -19.29
C GLY A 385 -14.68 -11.28 -20.26
N ARG A 386 -13.77 -10.32 -20.43
CA ARG A 386 -12.52 -10.53 -21.17
C ARG A 386 -11.52 -11.30 -20.32
N THR A 387 -10.60 -12.04 -20.95
CA THR A 387 -9.51 -12.71 -20.21
C THR A 387 -8.32 -11.76 -20.00
N PRO A 388 -7.46 -12.01 -18.99
CA PRO A 388 -6.20 -11.30 -18.81
C PRO A 388 -5.37 -11.21 -20.10
N GLY A 389 -5.11 -12.33 -20.78
CA GLY A 389 -4.32 -12.33 -22.01
C GLY A 389 -4.96 -11.59 -23.18
N GLU A 390 -6.29 -11.56 -23.29
CA GLU A 390 -6.97 -10.73 -24.31
C GLU A 390 -6.72 -9.24 -24.09
N VAL A 391 -6.75 -8.80 -22.83
CA VAL A 391 -6.48 -7.40 -22.48
C VAL A 391 -5.01 -7.07 -22.67
N MET A 392 -4.08 -7.95 -22.30
CA MET A 392 -2.64 -7.75 -22.53
C MET A 392 -2.29 -7.66 -24.01
N ARG A 393 -2.76 -8.60 -24.84
CA ARG A 393 -2.60 -8.51 -26.32
C ARG A 393 -3.22 -7.24 -26.90
N THR A 394 -4.31 -6.74 -26.30
CA THR A 394 -4.91 -5.46 -26.70
C THR A 394 -3.99 -4.29 -26.35
N ALA A 395 -3.43 -4.27 -25.14
CA ALA A 395 -2.49 -3.24 -24.69
C ALA A 395 -1.23 -3.21 -25.59
N ASP A 396 -0.66 -4.37 -25.90
CA ASP A 396 0.52 -4.47 -26.77
C ASP A 396 0.24 -3.94 -28.18
N ARG A 397 -0.89 -4.34 -28.79
CA ARG A 397 -1.30 -3.85 -30.11
C ARG A 397 -1.51 -2.33 -30.14
N LEU A 398 -1.90 -1.75 -29.01
CA LEU A 398 -2.11 -0.31 -28.86
C LEU A 398 -0.83 0.45 -28.47
N GLY A 399 0.30 -0.25 -28.31
CA GLY A 399 1.56 0.35 -27.88
C GLY A 399 1.54 0.85 -26.43
N LEU A 400 0.70 0.25 -25.58
CA LEU A 400 0.58 0.60 -24.16
C LEU A 400 1.51 -0.22 -23.26
N GLY A 401 2.17 -1.25 -23.79
CA GLY A 401 3.10 -2.09 -23.04
C GLY A 401 4.34 -1.34 -22.54
N PHE A 402 5.15 -2.03 -21.74
CA PHE A 402 6.43 -1.52 -21.27
C PHE A 402 7.51 -1.68 -22.35
N ASP A 403 8.29 -0.63 -22.59
CA ASP A 403 9.45 -0.59 -23.46
C ASP A 403 10.71 -0.82 -22.62
N ALA A 404 11.38 -1.96 -22.82
CA ALA A 404 12.56 -2.35 -22.06
C ALA A 404 13.83 -1.53 -22.41
N GLU A 405 13.92 -0.97 -23.61
CA GLU A 405 15.05 -0.14 -24.02
C GLU A 405 14.95 1.25 -23.38
N ARG A 406 13.76 1.87 -23.46
CA ARG A 406 13.49 3.18 -22.84
C ARG A 406 13.28 3.08 -21.34
N ARG A 407 12.90 1.91 -20.84
CA ARG A 407 12.49 1.67 -19.45
C ARG A 407 11.31 2.57 -19.06
N THR A 408 10.30 2.62 -19.93
CA THR A 408 9.07 3.43 -19.81
C THR A 408 7.88 2.63 -20.32
N GLY A 409 6.65 2.98 -19.95
CA GLY A 409 5.44 2.29 -20.38
C GLY A 409 4.59 1.82 -19.20
N ASN A 410 3.55 1.02 -19.46
CA ASN A 410 2.67 0.53 -18.39
C ASN A 410 3.14 -0.83 -17.84
N VAL A 411 3.12 -0.94 -16.51
CA VAL A 411 3.16 -2.23 -15.80
C VAL A 411 1.76 -2.48 -15.22
N PHE A 412 1.08 -3.53 -15.69
CA PHE A 412 -0.29 -3.87 -15.31
C PHE A 412 -0.33 -4.83 -14.12
N HIS A 413 -1.36 -4.71 -13.29
CA HIS A 413 -1.62 -5.58 -12.14
C HIS A 413 -3.13 -5.70 -11.88
N LEU A 414 -3.54 -6.55 -10.92
CA LEU A 414 -4.95 -6.91 -10.68
C LEU A 414 -5.65 -7.47 -11.93
N LEU A 415 -4.91 -8.16 -12.80
CA LEU A 415 -5.44 -8.67 -14.06
C LEU A 415 -6.50 -9.75 -13.85
N GLY A 416 -6.42 -10.54 -12.78
CA GLY A 416 -7.45 -11.53 -12.46
C GLY A 416 -8.78 -10.91 -12.03
N ALA A 417 -8.85 -9.60 -11.78
CA ALA A 417 -10.13 -8.89 -11.56
C ALA A 417 -10.88 -8.58 -12.86
N ILE A 418 -10.23 -8.72 -14.03
CA ILE A 418 -10.82 -8.35 -15.33
C ILE A 418 -12.07 -9.18 -15.65
N PRO A 419 -12.05 -10.53 -15.60
CA PRO A 419 -13.20 -11.31 -16.07
C PRO A 419 -14.46 -11.02 -15.27
N GLU A 420 -14.35 -10.99 -13.94
CA GLU A 420 -15.49 -10.83 -13.05
C GLU A 420 -15.91 -9.36 -12.89
N HIS A 421 -14.96 -8.43 -12.75
CA HIS A 421 -15.26 -7.06 -12.35
C HIS A 421 -14.98 -6.02 -13.44
N GLY A 422 -14.34 -6.40 -14.54
CA GLY A 422 -13.88 -5.45 -15.57
C GLY A 422 -12.91 -4.42 -15.00
N LYS A 423 -12.13 -4.80 -13.98
CA LYS A 423 -11.22 -3.94 -13.22
C LYS A 423 -9.79 -4.42 -13.39
N LEU A 424 -8.86 -3.47 -13.50
CA LEU A 424 -7.41 -3.69 -13.43
C LEU A 424 -6.71 -2.46 -12.83
N GLY A 425 -5.46 -2.66 -12.43
CA GLY A 425 -4.54 -1.60 -12.08
C GLY A 425 -3.39 -1.49 -13.07
N PHE A 426 -2.71 -0.35 -13.06
CA PHE A 426 -1.45 -0.18 -13.77
C PHE A 426 -0.61 0.97 -13.20
N THR A 427 0.69 0.90 -13.45
CA THR A 427 1.68 1.93 -13.18
C THR A 427 2.25 2.43 -14.50
N SER A 428 1.94 3.67 -14.88
CA SER A 428 2.44 4.31 -16.10
C SER A 428 3.75 5.01 -15.80
N ILE A 429 4.87 4.51 -16.34
CA ILE A 429 6.22 4.98 -16.06
C ILE A 429 6.74 5.82 -17.23
N GLY A 430 7.29 7.00 -16.95
CA GLY A 430 7.86 7.92 -17.94
C GLY A 430 9.16 8.57 -17.49
N ASP A 431 9.82 9.26 -18.42
CA ASP A 431 11.05 10.04 -18.21
C ASP A 431 10.77 11.46 -17.66
N SER A 432 9.49 11.84 -17.62
CA SER A 432 8.97 13.10 -17.09
C SER A 432 7.59 12.89 -16.43
N ARG A 433 7.16 13.84 -15.61
CA ARG A 433 5.80 13.88 -15.04
C ARG A 433 4.75 13.86 -16.16
N GLU A 434 4.97 14.69 -17.17
CA GLU A 434 4.08 14.86 -18.31
C GLU A 434 3.91 13.54 -19.09
N GLU A 435 5.01 12.85 -19.42
CA GLU A 435 4.94 11.57 -20.14
C GLU A 435 4.19 10.50 -19.34
N ALA A 436 4.45 10.39 -18.03
CA ALA A 436 3.77 9.43 -17.17
C ALA A 436 2.25 9.70 -17.08
N ASP A 437 1.86 10.97 -16.96
CA ASP A 437 0.46 11.38 -16.87
C ASP A 437 -0.28 11.23 -18.21
N GLU A 438 0.36 11.59 -19.33
CA GLU A 438 -0.19 11.42 -20.67
C GLU A 438 -0.40 9.94 -21.00
N LEU A 439 0.59 9.09 -20.68
CA LEU A 439 0.47 7.64 -20.82
C LEU A 439 -0.67 7.11 -19.95
N HIS A 440 -0.77 7.55 -18.70
CA HIS A 440 -1.84 7.12 -17.80
C HIS A 440 -3.23 7.46 -18.36
N ALA A 441 -3.42 8.71 -18.80
CA ALA A 441 -4.67 9.17 -19.39
C ALA A 441 -4.99 8.41 -20.70
N LEU A 442 -3.98 8.18 -21.54
CA LEU A 442 -4.10 7.41 -22.78
C LEU A 442 -4.54 5.97 -22.51
N THR A 443 -3.89 5.29 -21.56
CA THR A 443 -4.22 3.92 -21.15
C THR A 443 -5.68 3.81 -20.69
N ARG A 444 -6.12 4.73 -19.82
CA ARG A 444 -7.52 4.77 -19.37
C ARG A 444 -8.47 4.93 -20.55
N ARG A 445 -8.22 5.91 -21.41
CA ARG A 445 -9.07 6.19 -22.56
C ARG A 445 -9.19 5.01 -23.52
N LEU A 446 -8.08 4.34 -23.82
CA LEU A 446 -8.04 3.25 -24.79
C LEU A 446 -8.55 1.92 -24.24
N LEU A 447 -8.35 1.62 -22.95
CA LEU A 447 -8.80 0.36 -22.35
C LEU A 447 -10.21 0.46 -21.74
N CYS A 448 -10.52 1.59 -21.11
CA CYS A 448 -11.74 1.77 -20.32
C CYS A 448 -12.80 2.63 -21.06
N GLY A 449 -12.44 3.33 -22.15
CA GLY A 449 -13.31 4.30 -22.86
C GLY A 449 -13.08 5.75 -22.39
N PRO A 450 -13.72 6.75 -23.02
CA PRO A 450 -13.58 8.17 -22.66
C PRO A 450 -14.06 8.51 -21.25
#